data_AF-A0A958ERC7-F1
#
_entry.id   AF-A0A958ERC7-F1
#
_cell.length_a   1.000
_cell.length_b   1.000
_cell.length_c   1.000
_cell.angle_alpha   90.00
_cell.angle_beta   90.00
_cell.angle_gamma   90.00
#
_symmetry.space_group_name_H-M   'P 1'
#
loop_
_entity.id
_entity.type
_entity.pdbx_description
1 polymer ?
#
loop_
_entity_poly.entity_id
_entity_poly.type
_entity_poly.pdbx_seq_one_letter_code
_entity_poly.pdbx_strand_id
1 'polypeptide(L)' 'MLEYMIAQRKKIEIEKWNEGIRRKADPGTDFVIWWILNHGASFRNAWHNSLCKNCSLNSVCGHEVKIICNKYNLNTSEND' A
#
# COMPACT_ATOMS: atom_id res chain seq x y z
N MET A 1 10.48 8.77 2.17
CA MET A 1 10.25 8.64 0.70
C MET A 1 10.30 7.19 0.25
N LEU A 2 11.28 6.39 0.69
CA LEU A 2 11.38 4.97 0.35
C LEU A 2 10.15 4.13 0.77
N GLU A 3 9.64 4.32 1.98
CA GLU A 3 8.50 3.56 2.52
C GLU A 3 7.21 3.77 1.72
N TYR A 4 6.95 5.00 1.28
CA TYR A 4 5.83 5.30 0.37
C TYR A 4 5.92 4.51 -0.93
N MET A 5 7.11 4.45 -1.54
CA MET A 5 7.29 3.72 -2.80
C MET A 5 7.10 2.21 -2.61
N ILE A 6 7.53 1.64 -1.47
CA ILE A 6 7.28 0.24 -1.12
C ILE A 6 5.78 -0.02 -0.99
N ALA A 7 5.07 0.82 -0.24
CA ALA A 7 3.62 0.68 -0.05
C ALA A 7 2.84 0.83 -1.36
N GLN A 8 3.19 1.81 -2.20
CA GLN A 8 2.57 2.04 -3.49
C GLN A 8 2.79 0.87 -4.45
N ARG A 9 4.03 0.38 -4.55
CA ARG A 9 4.35 -0.78 -5.39
C ARG A 9 3.53 -2.00 -4.98
N LYS A 10 3.50 -2.30 -3.69
CA LYS A 10 2.74 -3.45 -3.17
C LYS A 10 1.24 -3.32 -3.43
N LYS A 11 0.68 -2.11 -3.31
CA LYS A 11 -0.72 -1.85 -3.65
C LYS A 11 -1.02 -2.11 -5.12
N ILE A 12 -0.15 -1.63 -6.01
CA ILE A 12 -0.26 -1.85 -7.46
C ILE A 12 -0.18 -3.35 -7.78
N GLU A 13 0.78 -4.08 -7.19
CA GLU A 13 0.96 -5.51 -7.43
C GLU A 13 -0.28 -6.32 -7.01
N ILE A 14 -0.87 -6.01 -5.85
CA ILE A 14 -2.09 -6.67 -5.37
C ILE A 14 -3.26 -6.41 -6.31
N GLU A 15 -3.46 -5.16 -6.73
CA GLU A 15 -4.57 -4.82 -7.62
C GLU A 15 -4.37 -5.35 -9.04
N LYS A 16 -3.12 -5.37 -9.52
CA LYS A 16 -2.76 -5.98 -10.81
C LYS A 16 -3.05 -7.49 -10.77
N TRP A 17 -2.72 -8.17 -9.67
CA TRP A 17 -3.03 -9.58 -9.49
C TRP A 17 -4.54 -9.85 -9.54
N ASN A 18 -5.33 -9.06 -8.80
CA ASN A 18 -6.78 -9.17 -8.80
C ASN A 18 -7.37 -8.93 -10.20
N GLU A 19 -6.86 -7.94 -10.92
CA GLU A 19 -7.26 -7.66 -12.29
C GLU A 19 -6.87 -8.80 -13.24
N GLY A 20 -5.71 -9.42 -13.03
CA GLY A 20 -5.27 -10.57 -13.78
C GLY A 20 -6.16 -11.80 -13.59
N ILE A 21 -6.61 -12.05 -12.34
CA ILE A 21 -7.61 -13.07 -12.05
C ILE A 21 -8.90 -12.77 -12.82
N ARG A 22 -9.38 -11.52 -12.77
CA ARG A 22 -10.62 -11.09 -13.43
C ARG A 22 -10.55 -11.27 -14.95
N ARG A 23 -9.42 -10.94 -15.56
CA ARG A 23 -9.19 -11.03 -17.01
C ARG A 23 -8.73 -12.41 -17.49
N LYS A 24 -8.29 -13.29 -16.57
CA LYS A 24 -7.57 -14.53 -16.87
C LYS A 24 -6.32 -14.31 -17.74
N ALA A 25 -5.67 -13.16 -17.58
CA ALA A 25 -4.50 -12.76 -18.36
C ALA A 25 -3.68 -11.73 -17.58
N ASP A 26 -2.35 -11.67 -17.79
CA ASP A 26 -1.52 -10.63 -17.19
C ASP A 26 -1.93 -9.24 -17.75
N PRO A 27 -2.38 -8.29 -16.91
CA PRO A 27 -2.73 -6.94 -17.35
C PRO A 27 -1.53 -6.12 -17.86
N GLY A 28 -0.30 -6.60 -17.65
CA GLY A 28 0.92 -5.98 -18.17
C GLY A 28 1.26 -4.65 -17.53
N THR A 29 2.11 -3.87 -18.21
CA THR A 29 2.56 -2.54 -17.77
C THR A 29 1.48 -1.48 -17.92
N ASP A 30 0.54 -1.65 -18.85
CA ASP A 30 -0.55 -0.70 -19.09
C ASP A 30 -1.43 -0.53 -17.85
N PHE A 31 -1.66 -1.61 -17.10
CA PHE A 31 -2.37 -1.53 -15.82
C PHE A 31 -1.64 -0.66 -14.80
N VAL A 32 -0.30 -0.75 -14.73
CA VAL A 32 0.49 0.04 -13.78
C VAL A 32 0.37 1.53 -14.11
N ILE A 33 0.47 1.89 -15.39
CA ILE A 33 0.32 3.28 -15.86
C ILE A 33 -1.09 3.79 -15.56
N TRP A 34 -2.11 3.02 -15.95
CA TRP A 34 -3.50 3.35 -15.66
C TRP A 34 -3.73 3.54 -14.15
N TRP A 35 -3.17 2.67 -13.32
CA TRP A 35 -3.32 2.76 -11.87
C TRP A 35 -2.70 4.03 -11.31
N ILE A 36 -1.48 4.38 -11.74
CA ILE A 36 -0.80 5.60 -11.30
C ILE A 36 -1.61 6.83 -11.66
N LEU A 37 -2.14 6.89 -12.89
CA LEU A 37 -2.94 8.03 -13.38
C LEU A 37 -4.27 8.18 -12.64
N ASN A 38 -4.96 7.07 -12.33
CA ASN A 38 -6.32 7.11 -11.78
C ASN A 38 -6.37 7.04 -10.25
N HIS A 39 -5.40 6.38 -9.61
CA HIS A 39 -5.40 6.12 -8.16
C HIS A 39 -4.20 6.71 -7.43
N GLY A 40 -3.12 7.09 -8.14
CA GLY A 40 -1.87 7.51 -7.51
C GLY A 40 -2.01 8.73 -6.59
N ALA A 41 -2.78 9.74 -7.00
CA ALA A 41 -3.04 10.93 -6.19
C ALA A 41 -3.81 10.60 -4.90
N SER A 42 -4.92 9.86 -5.03
CA SER A 42 -5.73 9.42 -3.90
C SER A 42 -4.95 8.54 -2.93
N PHE A 43 -4.13 7.61 -3.45
CA PHE A 43 -3.28 6.77 -2.61
C PHE A 43 -2.24 7.58 -1.84
N ARG A 44 -1.63 8.59 -2.47
CA ARG A 44 -0.68 9.50 -1.80
C ARG A 44 -1.36 10.26 -0.64
N ASN A 45 -2.56 10.78 -0.87
CA ASN A 45 -3.32 11.48 0.17
C ASN A 45 -3.68 10.52 1.31
N ALA A 46 -4.16 9.31 1.00
CA ALA A 46 -4.46 8.29 1.99
C ALA A 46 -3.22 7.89 2.79
N TRP A 47 -2.06 7.71 2.14
CA TRP A 47 -0.79 7.44 2.80
C TRP A 47 -0.43 8.54 3.80
N HIS A 48 -0.53 9.81 3.39
CA HIS A 48 -0.24 10.94 4.27
C HIS A 48 -1.19 11.03 5.48
N ASN A 49 -2.44 10.61 5.33
CA ASN A 49 -3.42 10.62 6.41
C ASN A 49 -3.42 9.33 7.25
N SER A 50 -2.73 8.28 6.80
CA SER A 50 -2.68 6.99 7.49
C SER A 50 -1.73 7.00 8.70
N LEU A 51 -1.99 6.10 9.66
CA LEU A 51 -1.02 5.73 10.68
C LEU A 51 0.08 4.82 10.12
N CYS A 52 -0.21 4.11 9.02
CA CYS A 52 0.72 3.18 8.38
C CYS A 52 2.07 3.81 8.02
N LYS A 53 2.11 5.10 7.67
CA LYS A 53 3.36 5.81 7.35
C LYS A 53 4.39 5.83 8.49
N ASN A 54 3.94 5.67 9.74
CA ASN A 54 4.78 5.70 10.94
C ASN A 54 4.89 4.32 11.59
N CYS A 55 4.31 3.28 10.99
CA CYS A 55 4.32 1.93 11.55
C CYS A 55 5.64 1.22 11.22
N SER A 56 6.23 0.53 12.19
CA SER A 56 7.44 -0.29 11.98
C SER A 56 7.22 -1.45 11.00
N LEU A 57 5.97 -1.90 10.82
CA LEU A 57 5.58 -2.96 9.89
C LEU A 57 5.05 -2.42 8.55
N ASN A 58 5.37 -1.17 8.19
CA ASN A 58 4.85 -0.53 6.98
C ASN A 58 5.24 -1.27 5.68
N SER A 59 6.36 -1.99 5.66
CA SER A 59 6.79 -2.82 4.53
C SER A 59 5.83 -4.01 4.29
N VAL A 60 5.13 -4.45 5.35
CA VAL A 60 4.19 -5.57 5.31
C VAL A 60 2.78 -5.08 5.02
N CYS A 61 2.27 -4.12 5.80
CA CYS A 61 0.86 -3.69 5.76
C CYS A 61 0.64 -2.24 5.29
N GLY A 62 1.69 -1.50 4.93
CA GLY A 62 1.58 -0.08 4.61
C GLY A 62 0.68 0.25 3.41
N HIS A 63 0.54 -0.70 2.47
CA HIS A 63 -0.36 -0.60 1.33
C HIS A 63 -1.85 -0.49 1.70
N GLU A 64 -2.22 -0.81 2.96
CA GLU A 64 -3.59 -0.70 3.45
C GLU A 64 -3.98 0.75 3.81
N VAL A 65 -3.02 1.65 4.02
CA VAL A 65 -3.23 3.08 4.32
C VAL A 65 -4.30 3.36 5.38
N LYS A 66 -4.30 2.56 6.46
CA LYS A 66 -5.30 2.64 7.53
C LYS A 66 -5.09 3.87 8.42
N ILE A 67 -6.17 4.59 8.70
CA ILE A 67 -6.21 5.71 9.66
C ILE A 67 -6.30 5.25 11.12
N ILE A 68 -6.71 4.00 11.35
CA ILE A 68 -6.79 3.35 12.67
C ILE A 68 -6.25 1.93 12.51
N CYS A 69 -5.30 1.52 13.37
CA CYS A 69 -4.68 0.20 13.30
C CYS A 69 -4.32 -0.34 14.69
N ASN A 70 -4.88 -1.49 15.05
CA ASN A 70 -4.64 -2.15 16.34
C ASN A 70 -3.19 -2.64 16.49
N LYS A 71 -2.44 -2.76 15.38
CA LYS A 71 -1.04 -3.19 15.37
C LYS A 71 -0.04 -2.03 15.41
N TYR A 72 -0.53 -0.79 15.40
CA TYR A 72 0.34 0.38 15.30
C TYR A 72 1.29 0.52 16.51
N ASN A 73 0.80 0.23 17.72
CA ASN A 73 1.55 0.34 18.97
C ASN A 73 2.10 -1.00 19.51
N LEU A 74 1.96 -2.11 18.78
CA LEU A 74 2.34 -3.43 19.32
C LEU A 74 3.87 -3.65 19.40
N ASN A 75 4.69 -2.74 18.86
CA ASN A 75 6.15 -2.80 18.97
C ASN A 75 6.72 -1.72 19.90
N THR A 76 5.88 -1.02 20.70
CA THR A 76 6.37 -0.09 21.75
C THR A 76 6.37 -0.74 23.14
N SER A 77 6.13 -2.04 23.26
CA SER A 77 6.03 -2.77 24.53
C SER A 77 6.83 -4.07 24.53
N GLU A 78 8.11 -4.00 24.14
CA GLU A 78 9.12 -5.01 24.50
C GLU A 78 10.41 -4.28 24.85
N ASN A 79 10.45 -3.76 26.08
CA ASN A 79 11.65 -3.45 26.85
C ASN A 79 11.18 -3.27 28.31
N ASP A 80 10.90 -4.40 28.97
CA ASP A 80 10.97 -4.55 30.43
C ASP A 80 11.64 -5.91 30.70
#